data_AF-A0A357N8I8-F1
#
_entry.id   AF-A0A357N8I8-F1
#
_cell.length_a   1.000
_cell.length_b   1.000
_cell.length_c   1.000
_cell.angle_alpha   90.00
_cell.angle_beta   90.00
_cell.angle_gamma   90.00
#
_symmetry.space_group_name_H-M   'P 1'
#
loop_
_entity.id
_entity.type
_entity.pdbx_description
1 polymer ?
#
loop_
_entity_poly.entity_id
_entity_poly.type
_entity_poly.pdbx_seq_one_letter_code
_entity_poly.pdbx_strand_id
1 'polypeptide(L)'
;DLVTALPCYRDDGARGARLMAQFVNNNAVLTYLGLLPWLPPLSINGMCYALRCERLRDLGGFTPLLRMLADDLALARALRLQGARLFQSTAPVEVQTHVPTLQRYRQQMHRWMLFAVLLLRDESPRLRMLIGVLHGLPPLLLWALLALAVLPPIGLPALVAALVLVLRAGLLIHLQRRAGGRARHRPLASLLAELLQPLHLLHAACVRRIRWRTRLYQVHANDDFQGG
;
A
#
# COMPACT_ATOMS: atom_id res chain seq x y z
N ASP A 1 -16.15 6.94 14.22
CA ASP A 1 -16.66 5.56 14.34
C ASP A 1 -15.55 4.55 14.36
N LEU A 2 -14.69 4.57 13.36
CA LEU A 2 -13.44 3.80 13.35
C LEU A 2 -12.25 4.76 13.22
N VAL A 3 -11.19 4.51 13.97
CA VAL A 3 -9.89 5.14 13.79
C VAL A 3 -8.84 4.09 13.46
N THR A 4 -8.02 4.33 12.44
CA THR A 4 -6.91 3.44 12.04
C THR A 4 -5.58 4.14 12.24
N ALA A 5 -4.57 3.41 12.71
CA ALA A 5 -3.24 3.96 12.98
C ALA A 5 -2.42 4.11 11.69
N LEU A 6 -1.34 4.89 11.73
CA LEU A 6 -0.40 5.01 10.62
C LEU A 6 0.63 3.87 10.69
N PRO A 7 0.70 2.95 9.71
CA PRO A 7 1.64 1.85 9.77
C PRO A 7 3.08 2.29 9.54
N CYS A 8 4.00 1.76 10.34
CA CYS A 8 5.44 1.90 10.15
C CYS A 8 6.11 0.53 10.25
N TYR A 9 6.73 0.08 9.17
CA TYR A 9 7.28 -1.28 9.12
C TYR A 9 8.71 -1.35 9.62
N ARG A 10 8.99 -2.39 10.41
CA ARG A 10 10.34 -2.83 10.79
C ARG A 10 10.70 -4.07 10.00
N ASP A 11 11.92 -4.09 9.47
CA ASP A 11 12.49 -5.31 8.88
C ASP A 11 13.24 -6.13 9.93
N ASP A 12 13.16 -7.46 9.80
CA ASP A 12 13.87 -8.44 10.63
C ASP A 12 15.26 -8.79 10.05
N GLY A 13 15.76 -7.96 9.13
CA GLY A 13 17.01 -8.18 8.41
C GLY A 13 16.88 -9.00 7.11
N ALA A 14 15.83 -9.81 6.96
CA ALA A 14 15.62 -10.62 5.76
C ALA A 14 15.36 -9.75 4.52
N ARG A 15 15.78 -10.25 3.33
CA ARG A 15 15.66 -9.50 2.07
C ARG A 15 14.20 -9.17 1.72
N GLY A 16 13.29 -10.12 1.88
CA GLY A 16 11.86 -9.93 1.60
C GLY A 16 11.21 -8.94 2.57
N ALA A 17 11.47 -9.08 3.86
CA ALA A 17 11.00 -8.15 4.90
C ALA A 17 11.54 -6.73 4.67
N ARG A 18 12.81 -6.59 4.27
CA ARG A 18 13.42 -5.30 3.95
C ARG A 18 12.74 -4.60 2.79
N LEU A 19 12.50 -5.28 1.67
CA LEU A 19 11.80 -4.70 0.52
C LEU A 19 10.37 -4.30 0.87
N MET A 20 9.66 -5.15 1.63
CA MET A 20 8.31 -4.84 2.08
C MET A 20 8.27 -3.64 3.03
N ALA A 21 9.21 -3.57 3.99
CA ALA A 21 9.30 -2.45 4.91
C ALA A 21 9.59 -1.14 4.17
N GLN A 22 10.48 -1.15 3.17
CA GLN A 22 10.71 0.03 2.34
C GLN A 22 9.48 0.38 1.50
N PHE A 23 8.78 -0.59 0.91
CA PHE A 23 7.52 -0.33 0.18
C PHE A 23 6.50 0.39 1.07
N VAL A 24 6.23 -0.13 2.28
CA VAL A 24 5.25 0.50 3.18
C VAL A 24 5.76 1.87 3.64
N ASN A 25 7.00 1.96 4.12
CA ASN A 25 7.53 3.20 4.69
C ASN A 25 7.79 4.31 3.65
N ASN A 26 7.93 3.98 2.37
CA ASN A 26 7.99 4.96 1.29
C ASN A 26 6.61 5.60 1.03
N ASN A 27 5.54 4.82 1.21
CA ASN A 27 4.20 5.21 0.75
C ASN A 27 3.25 5.64 1.87
N ALA A 28 3.37 5.08 3.09
CA ALA A 28 2.37 5.20 4.15
C ALA A 28 1.93 6.65 4.43
N VAL A 29 2.86 7.58 4.62
CA VAL A 29 2.51 8.98 4.89
C VAL A 29 1.75 9.60 3.71
N LEU A 30 2.23 9.40 2.49
CA LEU A 30 1.61 9.97 1.29
C LEU A 30 0.23 9.35 1.01
N THR A 31 0.11 8.03 1.16
CA THR A 31 -1.14 7.30 0.90
C THR A 31 -2.22 7.60 1.95
N TYR A 32 -1.86 7.63 3.23
CA TYR A 32 -2.86 7.73 4.30
C TYR A 32 -3.11 9.16 4.76
N LEU A 33 -2.10 10.03 4.73
CA LEU A 33 -2.23 11.42 5.19
C LEU A 33 -2.28 12.43 4.05
N GLY A 34 -1.68 12.11 2.89
CA GLY A 34 -1.53 13.05 1.78
C GLY A 34 -2.86 13.56 1.22
N LEU A 35 -3.92 12.74 1.19
CA LEU A 35 -5.23 13.14 0.69
C LEU A 35 -6.24 13.51 1.79
N LEU A 36 -5.87 13.33 3.07
CA LEU A 36 -6.78 13.46 4.20
C LEU A 36 -7.47 14.84 4.32
N PRO A 37 -6.84 15.98 3.94
CA PRO A 37 -7.53 17.27 3.95
C PRO A 37 -8.70 17.39 2.96
N TRP A 38 -8.73 16.54 1.92
CA TRP A 38 -9.72 16.64 0.83
C TRP A 38 -10.65 15.44 0.75
N LEU A 39 -10.19 14.27 1.18
CA LEU A 39 -10.92 13.01 1.04
C LEU A 39 -10.84 12.19 2.33
N PRO A 40 -11.98 11.65 2.81
CA PRO A 40 -11.95 10.70 3.90
C PRO A 40 -11.22 9.41 3.47
N PRO A 41 -10.68 8.64 4.42
CA PRO A 41 -10.07 7.35 4.12
C PRO A 41 -11.03 6.44 3.36
N LEU A 42 -10.55 5.87 2.26
CA LEU A 42 -11.34 4.94 1.44
C LEU A 42 -11.40 3.54 2.06
N SER A 43 -10.31 3.17 2.72
CA SER A 43 -10.10 1.89 3.39
C SER A 43 -9.29 2.09 4.67
N ILE A 44 -9.02 0.98 5.37
CA ILE A 44 -8.13 0.92 6.54
C ILE A 44 -6.94 0.01 6.23
N ASN A 45 -5.83 0.16 6.95
CA ASN A 45 -4.62 -0.64 6.72
C ASN A 45 -4.64 -2.03 7.40
N GLY A 46 -5.71 -2.37 8.12
CA GLY A 46 -5.95 -3.67 8.75
C GLY A 46 -5.09 -4.04 9.96
N MET A 47 -4.00 -3.33 10.24
CA MET A 47 -3.03 -3.75 11.28
C MET A 47 -3.38 -3.28 12.69
N CYS A 48 -3.86 -2.05 12.83
CA CYS A 48 -4.23 -1.47 14.12
C CYS A 48 -5.30 -0.43 13.92
N TYR A 49 -6.49 -0.71 14.45
CA TYR A 49 -7.63 0.20 14.43
C TYR A 49 -8.47 0.00 15.69
N ALA A 50 -9.25 1.02 16.03
CA ALA A 50 -10.26 0.96 17.08
C ALA A 50 -11.62 1.36 16.49
N LEU A 51 -12.66 0.62 16.84
CA LEU A 51 -14.04 0.79 16.35
C LEU A 51 -14.98 0.85 17.55
N ARG A 52 -15.97 1.74 17.51
CA ARG A 52 -17.06 1.77 18.50
C ARG A 52 -17.82 0.44 18.47
N CYS A 53 -17.95 -0.22 19.62
CA CYS A 53 -18.67 -1.51 19.72
C CYS A 53 -20.11 -1.42 19.23
N GLU A 54 -20.79 -0.29 19.43
CA GLU A 54 -22.12 -0.03 18.89
C GLU A 54 -22.17 -0.17 17.36
N ARG A 55 -21.25 0.49 16.64
CA ARG A 55 -21.16 0.39 15.17
C ARG A 55 -20.84 -1.03 14.70
N LEU A 56 -20.05 -1.78 15.47
CA LEU A 56 -19.82 -3.20 15.17
C LEU A 56 -21.09 -4.04 15.39
N ARG A 57 -21.90 -3.74 16.41
CA ARG A 57 -23.18 -4.41 16.64
C ARG A 57 -24.20 -4.07 15.55
N ASP A 58 -24.24 -2.82 15.08
CA ASP A 58 -25.09 -2.38 13.96
C ASP A 58 -24.75 -3.11 12.65
N LEU A 59 -23.51 -3.57 12.51
CA LEU A 59 -23.08 -4.41 11.39
C LEU A 59 -23.48 -5.90 11.55
N GLY A 60 -24.03 -6.31 12.69
CA GLY A 60 -24.21 -7.73 13.02
C GLY A 60 -22.90 -8.42 13.42
N GLY A 61 -21.95 -7.67 13.96
CA GLY A 61 -20.62 -8.16 14.31
C GLY A 61 -19.72 -8.36 13.09
N PHE A 62 -18.79 -9.31 13.19
CA PHE A 62 -17.89 -9.68 12.09
C PHE A 62 -18.48 -10.73 11.14
N THR A 63 -19.63 -11.32 11.47
CA THR A 63 -20.25 -12.41 10.70
C THR A 63 -20.40 -12.10 9.22
N PRO A 64 -20.88 -10.91 8.79
CA PRO A 64 -21.00 -10.60 7.36
C PRO A 64 -19.67 -10.54 6.61
N LEU A 65 -18.56 -10.35 7.34
CA LEU A 65 -17.22 -10.19 6.78
C LEU A 65 -16.48 -11.52 6.64
N LEU A 66 -16.98 -12.61 7.25
CA LEU A 66 -16.32 -13.92 7.22
C LEU A 66 -16.17 -14.50 5.81
N ARG A 67 -17.07 -14.12 4.90
CA ARG A 67 -17.02 -14.51 3.47
C ARG A 67 -16.15 -13.61 2.61
N MET A 68 -15.55 -12.56 3.18
CA MET A 68 -14.79 -11.57 2.44
C MET A 68 -13.30 -11.93 2.46
N LEU A 69 -12.65 -11.81 1.31
CA LEU A 69 -11.24 -12.19 1.16
C LEU A 69 -10.30 -11.20 1.86
N ALA A 70 -10.60 -9.91 1.73
CA ALA A 70 -9.97 -8.80 2.43
C ALA A 70 -11.00 -8.21 3.40
N ASP A 71 -10.89 -8.63 4.65
CA ASP A 71 -11.77 -8.29 5.77
C ASP A 71 -11.67 -6.81 6.14
N ASP A 72 -10.47 -6.23 6.09
CA ASP A 72 -10.20 -4.82 6.32
C ASP A 72 -10.90 -3.90 5.30
N LEU A 73 -10.79 -4.23 4.01
CA LEU A 73 -11.51 -3.53 2.94
C LEU A 73 -13.03 -3.65 3.10
N ALA A 74 -13.50 -4.85 3.43
CA ALA A 74 -14.92 -5.11 3.62
C ALA A 74 -15.49 -4.36 4.83
N LEU A 75 -14.77 -4.33 5.96
CA LEU A 75 -15.14 -3.58 7.16
C LEU A 75 -15.25 -2.08 6.85
N ALA A 76 -14.24 -1.51 6.19
CA ALA A 76 -14.23 -0.10 5.83
C ALA A 76 -15.41 0.26 4.91
N ARG A 77 -15.70 -0.58 3.91
CA ARG A 77 -16.82 -0.41 3.00
C ARG A 77 -18.16 -0.49 3.72
N ALA A 78 -18.37 -1.52 4.56
CA ALA A 78 -19.62 -1.71 5.28
C ALA A 78 -19.92 -0.54 6.23
N LEU A 79 -18.91 -0.06 6.95
CA LEU A 79 -19.01 1.13 7.79
C LEU A 79 -19.37 2.38 6.99
N ARG A 80 -18.70 2.62 5.85
CA ARG A 80 -19.01 3.75 4.96
C ARG A 80 -20.45 3.69 4.44
N LEU A 81 -20.94 2.51 4.05
CA LEU A 81 -22.31 2.33 3.57
C LEU A 81 -23.37 2.61 4.66
N GLN A 82 -23.04 2.40 5.93
CA GLN A 82 -23.88 2.79 7.08
C GLN A 82 -23.67 4.26 7.51
N GLY A 83 -22.99 5.08 6.70
CA GLY A 83 -22.70 6.48 7.01
C GLY A 83 -21.65 6.70 8.11
N ALA A 84 -20.89 5.67 8.48
CA ALA A 84 -19.87 5.80 9.50
C ALA A 84 -18.67 6.62 9.00
N ARG A 85 -18.05 7.38 9.90
CA ARG A 85 -16.82 8.12 9.62
C ARG A 85 -15.58 7.30 9.97
N LEU A 86 -14.73 7.12 8.96
CA LEU A 86 -13.38 6.55 9.09
C LEU A 86 -12.38 7.68 9.36
N PHE A 87 -11.51 7.48 10.34
CA PHE A 87 -10.46 8.43 10.70
C PHE A 87 -9.09 7.80 10.53
N GLN A 88 -8.20 8.49 9.82
CA GLN A 88 -6.78 8.13 9.81
C GLN A 88 -6.07 8.91 10.90
N SER A 89 -5.54 8.19 11.89
CA SER A 89 -4.68 8.78 12.91
C SER A 89 -3.25 8.97 12.38
N THR A 90 -2.56 9.99 12.87
CA THR A 90 -1.12 10.19 12.67
C THR A 90 -0.28 9.34 13.63
N ALA A 91 -0.91 8.71 14.64
CA ALA A 91 -0.22 7.86 15.60
C ALA A 91 0.45 6.68 14.88
N PRO A 92 1.79 6.57 14.94
CA PRO A 92 2.50 5.48 14.29
C PRO A 92 2.29 4.17 15.06
N VAL A 93 2.05 3.08 14.33
CA VAL A 93 2.12 1.71 14.86
C VAL A 93 3.28 0.98 14.19
N GLU A 94 4.20 0.45 15.00
CA GLU A 94 5.26 -0.38 14.48
C GLU A 94 4.74 -1.78 14.14
N VAL A 95 5.01 -2.23 12.92
CA VAL A 95 4.59 -3.55 12.44
C VAL A 95 5.80 -4.29 11.91
N GLN A 96 5.95 -5.53 12.34
CA GLN A 96 6.97 -6.44 11.84
C GLN A 96 6.28 -7.67 11.26
N THR A 97 6.57 -7.98 10.01
CA THR A 97 5.99 -9.12 9.31
C THR A 97 7.11 -10.02 8.83
N HIS A 98 7.02 -11.30 9.20
CA HIS A 98 8.05 -12.28 8.85
C HIS A 98 7.97 -12.69 7.38
N VAL A 99 8.88 -12.15 6.57
CA VAL A 99 8.97 -12.42 5.12
C VAL A 99 10.41 -12.82 4.78
N PRO A 100 10.80 -14.06 5.10
CA PRO A 100 12.20 -14.50 5.03
C PRO A 100 12.74 -14.54 3.60
N THR A 101 11.88 -14.75 2.60
CA THR A 101 12.30 -14.96 1.19
C THR A 101 11.67 -13.97 0.23
N LEU A 102 12.33 -13.75 -0.91
CA LEU A 102 11.79 -12.94 -2.01
C LEU A 102 10.51 -13.55 -2.62
N GLN A 103 10.38 -14.88 -2.60
CA GLN A 103 9.17 -15.56 -3.04
C GLN A 103 7.97 -15.21 -2.15
N ARG A 104 8.14 -15.21 -0.82
CA ARG A 104 7.10 -14.79 0.12
C ARG A 104 6.78 -13.30 -0.04
N TYR A 105 7.79 -12.46 -0.26
CA TYR A 105 7.60 -11.05 -0.58
C TYR A 105 6.74 -10.87 -1.84
N ARG A 106 7.07 -11.56 -2.94
CA ARG A 106 6.29 -11.51 -4.18
C ARG A 106 4.83 -11.94 -3.95
N GLN A 107 4.60 -13.02 -3.21
CA GLN A 107 3.25 -13.49 -2.88
C GLN A 107 2.46 -12.45 -2.07
N GLN A 108 3.11 -11.82 -1.10
CA GLN A 108 2.50 -10.76 -0.28
C GLN A 108 2.16 -9.52 -1.11
N MET A 109 3.12 -9.04 -1.91
CA MET A 109 2.92 -7.88 -2.79
C MET A 109 1.84 -8.13 -3.84
N HIS A 110 1.80 -9.34 -4.42
CA HIS A 110 0.77 -9.74 -5.35
C HIS A 110 -0.63 -9.64 -4.73
N ARG A 111 -0.80 -10.16 -3.50
CA ARG A 111 -2.05 -10.01 -2.74
C ARG A 111 -2.45 -8.56 -2.52
N TRP A 112 -1.52 -7.75 -2.01
CA TRP A 112 -1.79 -6.34 -1.74
C TRP A 112 -2.15 -5.55 -3.00
N MET A 113 -1.45 -5.78 -4.11
CA MET A 113 -1.78 -5.14 -5.38
C MET A 113 -3.10 -5.66 -5.96
N LEU A 114 -3.40 -6.94 -5.82
CA LEU A 114 -4.70 -7.46 -6.24
C LEU A 114 -5.84 -6.82 -5.44
N PHE A 115 -5.68 -6.69 -4.12
CA PHE A 115 -6.67 -6.03 -3.26
C PHE A 115 -6.79 -4.54 -3.56
N ALA A 116 -5.69 -3.85 -3.87
CA ALA A 116 -5.73 -2.48 -4.37
C ALA A 116 -6.48 -2.37 -5.71
N VAL A 117 -6.29 -3.32 -6.62
CA VAL A 117 -7.05 -3.38 -7.89
C VAL A 117 -8.55 -3.61 -7.63
N LEU A 118 -8.91 -4.47 -6.67
CA LEU A 118 -10.32 -4.68 -6.28
C LEU A 118 -10.92 -3.41 -5.66
N LEU A 119 -10.23 -2.79 -4.71
CA LEU A 119 -10.65 -1.52 -4.10
C LEU A 119 -10.88 -0.44 -5.17
N LEU A 120 -9.93 -0.27 -6.09
CA LEU A 120 -10.03 0.74 -7.13
C LEU A 120 -11.18 0.46 -8.10
N ARG A 121 -11.53 -0.81 -8.36
CA ARG A 121 -12.66 -1.14 -9.25
C ARG A 121 -14.00 -0.71 -8.67
N ASP A 122 -14.14 -0.70 -7.34
CA ASP A 122 -15.36 -0.31 -6.64
C ASP A 122 -15.52 1.22 -6.52
N GLU A 123 -14.48 1.99 -6.85
CA GLU A 123 -14.45 3.44 -6.68
C GLU A 123 -14.74 4.20 -7.99
N SER A 124 -15.15 5.47 -7.86
CA SER A 124 -15.50 6.30 -9.01
C SER A 124 -14.30 6.49 -9.99
N PRO A 125 -14.55 6.64 -11.31
CA PRO A 125 -13.48 6.85 -12.29
C PRO A 125 -12.56 8.04 -11.97
N ARG A 126 -13.12 9.12 -11.40
CA ARG A 126 -12.36 10.30 -10.96
C ARG A 126 -11.37 9.96 -9.86
N LEU A 127 -11.82 9.23 -8.85
CA LEU A 127 -10.98 8.82 -7.72
C LEU A 127 -9.92 7.81 -8.14
N ARG A 128 -10.27 6.87 -9.03
CA ARG A 128 -9.31 5.95 -9.65
C ARG A 128 -8.21 6.69 -10.40
N MET A 129 -8.56 7.70 -11.19
CA MET A 129 -7.59 8.53 -11.91
C MET A 129 -6.70 9.30 -10.93
N LEU A 130 -7.27 9.92 -9.90
CA LEU A 130 -6.53 10.64 -8.88
C LEU A 130 -5.49 9.73 -8.18
N ILE A 131 -5.91 8.55 -7.74
CA ILE A 131 -5.01 7.56 -7.12
C ILE A 131 -3.95 7.09 -8.11
N GLY A 132 -4.34 6.84 -9.37
CA GLY A 132 -3.42 6.47 -10.44
C GLY A 132 -2.33 7.53 -10.68
N VAL A 133 -2.70 8.81 -10.68
CA VAL A 133 -1.75 9.93 -10.83
C VAL A 133 -0.86 10.06 -9.59
N LEU A 134 -1.42 9.97 -8.38
CA LEU A 134 -0.64 10.21 -7.15
C LEU A 134 0.28 9.05 -6.78
N HIS A 135 -0.10 7.81 -7.08
CA HIS A 135 0.64 6.62 -6.67
C HIS A 135 1.17 5.78 -7.83
N GLY A 136 0.50 5.77 -8.98
CA GLY A 136 0.92 5.00 -10.15
C GLY A 136 1.91 5.72 -11.06
N LEU A 137 1.76 7.04 -11.24
CA LEU A 137 2.62 7.83 -12.11
C LEU A 137 4.07 7.98 -11.59
N PRO A 138 4.33 8.25 -10.30
CA PRO A 138 5.70 8.45 -9.81
C PRO A 138 6.67 7.30 -10.13
N PRO A 139 6.35 6.01 -9.91
CA PRO A 139 7.28 4.94 -10.26
C PRO A 139 7.49 4.79 -11.77
N LEU A 140 6.51 5.14 -12.61
CA LEU A 140 6.68 5.14 -14.08
C LEU A 140 7.60 6.27 -14.54
N LEU A 141 7.46 7.47 -13.95
CA LEU A 141 8.37 8.59 -14.20
C LEU A 141 9.79 8.26 -13.73
N LEU A 142 9.93 7.53 -12.62
CA LEU A 142 11.23 7.07 -12.15
C LEU A 142 11.88 6.09 -13.13
N TRP A 143 11.13 5.16 -13.72
CA TRP A 143 11.63 4.30 -14.81
C TRP A 143 12.14 5.13 -15.99
N ALA A 144 11.33 6.07 -16.47
CA ALA A 144 11.70 6.93 -17.59
C ALA A 144 12.96 7.76 -17.29
N LEU A 145 13.04 8.33 -16.08
CA LEU A 145 14.19 9.11 -15.63
C LEU A 145 15.48 8.28 -15.59
N LEU A 146 15.42 7.05 -15.06
CA LEU A 146 16.58 6.17 -15.02
C LEU A 146 17.00 5.70 -16.41
N ALA A 147 16.05 5.45 -17.32
CA ALA A 147 16.35 5.13 -18.71
C ALA A 147 17.06 6.31 -19.41
N LEU A 148 16.53 7.52 -19.27
CA LEU A 148 17.14 8.73 -19.83
C LEU A 148 18.53 9.01 -19.25
N ALA A 149 18.77 8.68 -17.97
CA ALA A 149 20.06 8.88 -17.32
C ALA A 149 21.19 8.01 -17.88
N VAL A 150 20.87 6.91 -18.56
CA VAL A 150 21.87 5.99 -19.14
C VAL A 150 21.92 6.04 -20.67
N LEU A 151 20.98 6.74 -21.31
CA LEU A 151 20.96 6.93 -22.75
C LEU A 151 21.72 8.20 -23.15
N PRO A 152 22.45 8.20 -24.28
CA PRO A 152 23.08 9.42 -24.79
C PRO A 152 22.03 10.50 -25.14
N PRO A 153 22.28 11.78 -24.82
CA PRO A 153 23.43 12.31 -24.10
C PRO A 153 23.30 12.16 -22.57
N ILE A 154 24.29 11.52 -21.93
CA ILE A 154 24.22 11.12 -20.51
C ILE A 154 24.29 12.31 -19.53
N GLY A 155 25.01 13.38 -19.86
CA GLY A 155 25.39 14.45 -18.92
C GLY A 155 24.25 15.05 -18.08
N LEU A 156 23.44 15.93 -18.68
CA LEU A 156 22.34 16.60 -17.97
C LEU A 156 21.28 15.62 -17.43
N PRO A 157 20.82 14.60 -18.20
CA PRO A 157 19.86 13.62 -17.67
C PRO A 157 20.35 12.86 -16.44
N ALA A 158 21.62 12.43 -16.41
CA ALA A 158 22.18 11.76 -15.24
C ALA A 158 22.25 12.68 -14.01
N LEU A 159 22.61 13.96 -14.22
CA LEU A 159 22.61 14.96 -13.15
C LEU A 159 21.19 15.18 -12.59
N VAL A 160 20.19 15.34 -13.46
CA VAL A 160 18.79 15.49 -13.06
C VAL A 160 18.32 14.25 -12.30
N ALA A 161 18.66 13.04 -12.78
CA ALA A 161 18.31 11.80 -12.09
C ALA A 161 18.94 11.72 -10.70
N ALA A 162 20.23 12.04 -10.57
CA ALA A 162 20.91 12.09 -9.28
C ALA A 162 20.24 13.09 -8.32
N LEU A 163 19.91 14.30 -8.79
CA LEU A 163 19.23 15.31 -7.99
C LEU A 163 17.85 14.84 -7.52
N VAL A 164 17.03 14.28 -8.42
CA VAL A 164 15.71 13.75 -8.07
C VAL A 164 15.81 12.62 -7.05
N LEU A 165 16.78 11.71 -7.18
CA LEU A 165 16.99 10.63 -6.22
C LEU A 165 17.38 11.16 -4.83
N VAL A 166 18.23 12.19 -4.76
CA VAL A 166 18.60 12.86 -3.50
C VAL A 166 17.41 13.56 -2.88
N LEU A 167 16.66 14.35 -3.65
CA LEU A 167 15.46 15.05 -3.18
C LEU A 167 14.40 14.08 -2.68
N ARG A 168 14.15 12.99 -3.43
CA ARG A 168 13.25 11.91 -3.04
C ARG A 168 13.68 11.28 -1.72
N ALA A 169 14.97 10.91 -1.59
CA ALA A 169 15.48 10.33 -0.35
C ALA A 169 15.32 11.30 0.84
N GLY A 170 15.65 12.57 0.65
CA GLY A 170 15.47 13.62 1.65
C GLY A 170 14.02 13.79 2.09
N LEU A 171 13.08 13.83 1.14
CA LEU A 171 11.65 13.91 1.42
C LEU A 171 11.17 12.69 2.21
N LEU A 172 11.52 11.48 1.80
CA LEU A 172 11.12 10.25 2.51
C LEU A 172 11.68 10.21 3.94
N ILE A 173 12.94 10.60 4.13
CA ILE A 173 13.57 10.70 5.45
C ILE A 173 12.83 11.74 6.31
N HIS A 174 12.49 12.90 5.74
CA HIS A 174 11.75 13.94 6.43
C HIS A 174 10.37 13.47 6.88
N LEU A 175 9.58 12.89 5.97
CA LEU A 175 8.24 12.38 6.25
C LEU A 175 8.25 11.27 7.29
N GLN A 176 9.20 10.34 7.21
CA GLN A 176 9.33 9.25 8.19
C GLN A 176 9.70 9.78 9.59
N ARG A 177 10.58 10.79 9.68
CA ARG A 177 10.89 11.44 10.97
C ARG A 177 9.70 12.19 11.54
N ARG A 178 8.98 12.94 10.70
CA ARG A 178 7.77 13.69 11.11
C ARG A 178 6.67 12.78 11.61
N ALA A 179 6.44 11.66 10.94
CA ALA A 179 5.33 10.76 11.26
C ALA A 179 5.65 9.73 12.35
N GLY A 180 6.88 9.21 12.38
CA GLY A 180 7.26 8.08 13.23
C GLY A 180 8.48 8.32 14.13
N GLY A 181 8.94 9.58 14.26
CA GLY A 181 10.09 9.97 15.09
C GLY A 181 11.45 9.48 14.60
N ARG A 182 11.51 8.56 13.64
CA ARG A 182 12.74 7.92 13.17
C ARG A 182 12.69 7.64 11.66
N ALA A 183 13.79 7.95 10.98
CA ALA A 183 13.99 7.53 9.59
C ALA A 183 14.35 6.05 9.52
N ARG A 184 13.65 5.30 8.65
CA ARG A 184 13.91 3.89 8.35
C ARG A 184 14.30 3.68 6.89
N HIS A 185 14.65 4.76 6.20
CA HIS A 185 15.02 4.78 4.78
C HIS A 185 16.30 4.00 4.52
N ARG A 186 16.28 3.11 3.52
CA ARG A 186 17.46 2.41 3.00
C ARG A 186 17.55 2.67 1.50
N PRO A 187 18.50 3.48 0.99
CA PRO A 187 18.46 4.02 -0.38
C PRO A 187 18.20 2.98 -1.48
N LEU A 188 19.02 1.92 -1.54
CA LEU A 188 18.89 0.88 -2.58
C LEU A 188 17.58 0.11 -2.46
N ALA A 189 17.21 -0.33 -1.25
CA ALA A 189 15.97 -1.08 -1.06
C ALA A 189 14.72 -0.19 -1.25
N SER A 190 14.80 1.11 -0.92
CA SER A 190 13.76 2.10 -1.17
C SER A 190 13.54 2.31 -2.66
N LEU A 191 14.62 2.45 -3.43
CA LEU A 191 14.58 2.59 -4.88
C LEU A 191 13.99 1.33 -5.53
N LEU A 192 14.52 0.15 -5.17
CA LEU A 192 14.01 -1.13 -5.68
C LEU A 192 12.52 -1.33 -5.36
N ALA A 193 12.10 -1.02 -4.12
CA ALA A 193 10.70 -1.14 -3.74
C ALA A 193 9.76 -0.24 -4.56
N GLU A 194 10.23 0.93 -5.03
CA GLU A 194 9.47 1.81 -5.91
C GLU A 194 9.45 1.31 -7.35
N LEU A 195 10.60 0.91 -7.89
CA LEU A 195 10.72 0.38 -9.25
C LEU A 195 9.92 -0.90 -9.47
N LEU A 196 9.72 -1.70 -8.41
CA LEU A 196 8.93 -2.92 -8.47
C LEU A 196 7.42 -2.68 -8.45
N GLN A 197 6.93 -1.48 -8.09
CA GLN A 197 5.48 -1.24 -7.95
C GLN A 197 4.71 -1.42 -9.27
N PRO A 198 5.16 -0.88 -10.43
CA PRO A 198 4.46 -1.08 -11.69
C PRO A 198 4.40 -2.56 -12.09
N LEU A 199 5.46 -3.32 -11.81
CA LEU A 199 5.52 -4.76 -12.09
C LEU A 199 4.56 -5.56 -11.21
N HIS A 200 4.51 -5.26 -9.90
CA HIS A 200 3.55 -5.90 -8.99
C HIS A 200 2.11 -5.58 -9.37
N LEU A 201 1.83 -4.33 -9.74
CA LEU A 201 0.50 -3.90 -10.19
C LEU A 201 0.10 -4.58 -11.49
N LEU A 202 0.99 -4.61 -12.48
CA LEU A 202 0.77 -5.31 -13.75
C LEU A 202 0.49 -6.79 -13.53
N HIS A 203 1.33 -7.45 -12.72
CA HIS A 203 1.15 -8.85 -12.38
C HIS A 203 -0.21 -9.10 -11.70
N ALA A 204 -0.63 -8.24 -10.76
CA ALA A 204 -1.94 -8.34 -10.11
C ALA A 204 -3.13 -8.05 -11.04
N ALA A 205 -2.96 -7.18 -12.03
CA ALA A 205 -3.98 -6.92 -13.04
C ALA A 205 -4.21 -8.14 -13.93
N CYS A 206 -3.14 -8.83 -14.33
CA CYS A 206 -3.16 -10.00 -15.21
C CYS A 206 -3.45 -11.32 -14.49
N VAL A 207 -2.97 -11.49 -13.25
CA VAL A 207 -3.02 -12.76 -12.52
C VAL A 207 -4.00 -12.66 -11.35
N ARG A 208 -5.14 -13.34 -11.47
CA ARG A 208 -6.20 -13.34 -10.44
C ARG A 208 -6.09 -14.44 -9.40
N ARG A 209 -4.97 -15.17 -9.38
CA ARG A 209 -4.71 -16.27 -8.45
C ARG A 209 -3.86 -15.81 -7.29
N ILE A 210 -4.25 -16.13 -6.06
CA ILE A 210 -3.44 -15.89 -4.87
C ILE A 210 -3.22 -17.17 -4.08
N ARG A 211 -2.00 -17.38 -3.61
CA ARG A 211 -1.73 -18.39 -2.58
C ARG A 211 -1.85 -17.72 -1.22
N TRP A 212 -2.76 -18.21 -0.39
CA TRP A 212 -2.97 -17.72 0.96
C TRP A 212 -2.91 -18.87 1.94
N ARG A 213 -1.96 -18.80 2.88
CA ARG A 213 -1.59 -19.92 3.76
C ARG A 213 -1.30 -21.17 2.93
N THR A 214 -2.09 -22.23 3.08
CA THR A 214 -1.93 -23.50 2.37
C THR A 214 -2.79 -23.62 1.11
N ARG A 215 -3.71 -22.68 0.86
CA ARG A 215 -4.71 -22.78 -0.22
C ARG A 215 -4.43 -21.83 -1.37
N LEU A 216 -5.00 -22.17 -2.51
CA LEU A 216 -4.95 -21.36 -3.72
C LEU A 216 -6.36 -20.86 -4.04
N TYR A 217 -6.48 -19.56 -4.26
CA TYR A 217 -7.75 -18.90 -4.55
C TYR A 217 -7.70 -18.26 -5.93
N GLN A 218 -8.75 -18.47 -6.71
CA GLN A 218 -9.08 -17.70 -7.91
C GLN A 218 -10.02 -16.57 -7.48
N VAL A 219 -9.64 -15.32 -7.72
CA VAL A 219 -10.31 -14.15 -7.14
C VAL A 219 -10.97 -13.31 -8.24
N HIS A 220 -12.29 -13.22 -8.20
CA HIS A 220 -13.07 -12.41 -9.14
C HIS A 220 -13.48 -11.07 -8.50
N ALA A 221 -13.97 -11.12 -7.27
CA ALA A 221 -14.30 -9.99 -6.40
C ALA A 221 -13.87 -10.25 -4.95
N ASN A 222 -14.13 -9.31 -4.04
CA ASN A 222 -13.81 -9.50 -2.63
C ASN A 222 -14.74 -10.51 -1.94
N ASP A 223 -15.96 -10.67 -2.45
CA ASP A 223 -17.01 -11.61 -2.03
C ASP A 223 -17.20 -12.79 -3.01
N ASP A 224 -16.51 -12.79 -4.15
CA ASP A 224 -16.54 -13.86 -5.15
C ASP A 224 -15.14 -14.39 -5.44
N PHE A 225 -14.83 -15.54 -4.85
CA PHE A 225 -13.59 -16.27 -5.05
C PHE A 225 -13.78 -17.76 -4.85
N GLN A 226 -13.02 -18.56 -5.62
CA GLN A 226 -13.05 -20.02 -5.55
C GLN A 226 -11.74 -20.52 -4.98
N GLY A 227 -11.80 -21.27 -3.87
CA GLY A 227 -10.66 -21.89 -3.21
C GLY A 227 -10.58 -23.38 -3.51
N GLY A 228 -9.40 -23.85 -3.92
CA GLY A 228 -9.05 -25.27 -3.90
C GLY A 228 -8.57 -25.73 -2.53
#